data_AF-K1U4W8-F1
#
_entry.id   AF-K1U4W8-F1
#
_cell.length_a   1.000
_cell.length_b   1.000
_cell.length_c   1.000
_cell.angle_alpha   90.00
_cell.angle_beta   90.00
_cell.angle_gamma   90.00
#
_symmetry.space_group_name_H-M   'P 1'
#
loop_
_entity.id
_entity.type
_entity.pdbx_description
1 polymer ?
#
loop_
_entity_poly.entity_id
_entity_poly.type
_entity_poly.pdbx_seq_one_letter_code
_entity_poly.pdbx_strand_id
1 'polypeptide(L)'
;EAWSDEIVLSNIIPEVKGTVDHTYENTEEELWIKFSSVDDNQYKDYITACKDRGFTVEEETEYSGYIAFNADGYQIELTHFSGSEDLTIQLKAPMEMDEIIFPIGKAGKLVPKPKSTFGKINFEHDDYFCLYMGKTPKADYNAYVSACIEKGFTVGYSKSDTRFDAYNSDGCIWNCRTKETV
;
A
#
# COMPACT_ATOMS: atom_id res chain seq x y z
N GLU A 1 28.17 8.16 8.63
CA GLU A 1 27.91 7.24 7.50
C GLU A 1 26.40 7.29 7.27
N ALA A 2 25.96 7.42 6.02
CA ALA A 2 24.55 7.66 5.69
C ALA A 2 23.69 6.39 5.68
N TRP A 3 24.34 5.22 5.67
CA TRP A 3 23.73 3.91 5.50
C TRP A 3 24.37 2.96 6.51
N SER A 4 23.66 2.65 7.59
CA SER A 4 24.06 1.61 8.54
C SER A 4 23.41 0.28 8.17
N ASP A 5 24.02 -0.83 8.55
CA ASP A 5 23.44 -2.18 8.48
C ASP A 5 22.13 -2.32 9.31
N GLU A 6 21.68 -1.25 9.96
CA GLU A 6 20.45 -1.17 10.76
C GLU A 6 19.21 -0.82 9.92
N ILE A 7 19.36 -0.33 8.69
CA ILE A 7 18.23 -0.03 7.80
C ILE A 7 17.76 -1.32 7.13
N VAL A 8 16.57 -1.81 7.51
CA VAL A 8 16.06 -3.15 7.19
C VAL A 8 15.91 -3.38 5.68
N LEU A 9 15.34 -2.41 4.95
CA LEU A 9 15.05 -2.52 3.52
C LEU A 9 16.09 -1.82 2.61
N SER A 10 17.27 -1.53 3.16
CA SER A 10 18.35 -0.82 2.47
C SER A 10 18.76 -1.49 1.15
N ASN A 11 18.83 -2.82 1.11
CA ASN A 11 19.23 -3.57 -0.07
C ASN A 11 18.27 -3.42 -1.28
N ILE A 12 17.04 -2.97 -1.08
CA ILE A 12 16.03 -2.83 -2.14
C ILE A 12 16.26 -1.55 -2.96
N ILE A 13 16.65 -0.44 -2.33
CA ILE A 13 16.78 0.88 -2.97
C ILE A 13 18.26 1.34 -3.06
N PRO A 14 18.60 2.28 -3.96
CA PRO A 14 19.97 2.78 -4.07
C PRO A 14 20.40 3.53 -2.82
N GLU A 15 21.71 3.61 -2.61
CA GLU A 15 22.29 4.43 -1.54
C GLU A 15 22.00 5.92 -1.77
N VAL A 16 21.59 6.61 -0.70
CA VAL A 16 21.31 8.05 -0.69
C VAL A 16 22.56 8.80 -0.24
N LYS A 17 22.98 9.81 -1.01
CA LYS A 17 24.19 10.62 -0.73
C LYS A 17 24.02 11.68 0.37
N GLY A 18 22.81 11.85 0.90
CA GLY A 18 22.48 12.77 1.98
C GLY A 18 22.82 12.22 3.38
N THR A 19 22.46 12.95 4.42
CA THR A 19 22.59 12.51 5.82
C THR A 19 21.23 12.12 6.37
N VAL A 20 21.13 10.97 7.05
CA VAL A 20 19.89 10.59 7.75
C VAL A 20 19.54 11.67 8.78
N ASP A 21 18.40 12.32 8.58
CA ASP A 21 17.83 13.34 9.48
C ASP A 21 16.91 12.67 10.49
N HIS A 22 15.98 11.83 10.01
CA HIS A 22 15.02 11.14 10.86
C HIS A 22 14.56 9.81 10.27
N THR A 23 14.31 8.83 11.12
CA THR A 23 13.70 7.55 10.75
C THR A 23 12.35 7.43 11.44
N TYR A 24 11.27 7.45 10.66
CA TYR A 24 9.89 7.32 11.16
C TYR A 24 9.48 5.86 11.31
N GLU A 25 9.88 5.01 10.37
CA GLU A 25 9.59 3.58 10.35
C GLU A 25 10.77 2.80 9.76
N ASN A 26 11.09 1.65 10.33
CA ASN A 26 12.18 0.78 9.87
C ASN A 26 11.88 -0.69 10.20
N THR A 27 11.04 -1.29 9.38
CA THR A 27 10.60 -2.68 9.49
C THR A 27 10.78 -3.40 8.16
N GLU A 28 10.51 -4.71 8.14
CA GLU A 28 10.47 -5.49 6.91
C GLU A 28 9.27 -5.11 6.00
N GLU A 29 8.22 -4.50 6.56
CA GLU A 29 7.03 -4.08 5.80
C GLU A 29 7.16 -2.65 5.25
N GLU A 30 7.82 -1.76 5.98
CA GLU A 30 7.93 -0.35 5.62
C GLU A 30 9.24 0.28 6.13
N LEU A 31 9.88 1.03 5.23
CA LEU A 31 10.94 1.97 5.55
C LEU A 31 10.42 3.39 5.26
N TRP A 32 10.35 4.23 6.28
CA TRP A 32 10.01 5.65 6.13
C TRP A 32 11.09 6.50 6.78
N ILE A 33 11.89 7.15 5.94
CA ILE A 33 13.12 7.83 6.35
C ILE A 33 13.25 9.17 5.65
N LYS A 34 13.81 10.14 6.36
CA LYS A 34 14.13 11.47 5.86
C LYS A 34 15.63 11.68 5.86
N PHE A 35 16.14 12.17 4.73
CA PHE A 35 17.50 12.63 4.54
C PHE A 35 17.53 14.15 4.43
N SER A 36 18.60 14.74 4.93
CA SER A 36 19.01 16.12 4.72
C SER A 36 20.23 16.18 3.79
N SER A 37 20.59 17.38 3.32
CA SER A 37 21.71 17.59 2.39
C SER A 37 21.56 16.80 1.07
N VAL A 38 20.33 16.76 0.54
CA VAL A 38 20.00 16.24 -0.80
C VAL A 38 19.45 17.39 -1.64
N ASP A 39 20.27 17.95 -2.53
CA ASP A 39 19.88 19.02 -3.44
C ASP A 39 19.06 18.52 -4.66
N ASP A 40 18.49 19.46 -5.42
CA ASP A 40 17.69 19.20 -6.61
C ASP A 40 18.38 18.30 -7.66
N ASN A 41 19.71 18.37 -7.79
CA ASN A 41 20.45 17.53 -8.74
C ASN A 41 20.67 16.13 -8.18
N GLN A 42 21.02 16.02 -6.90
CA GLN A 42 21.16 14.74 -6.22
C GLN A 42 19.82 13.98 -6.19
N TYR A 43 18.70 14.67 -6.03
CA TYR A 43 17.37 14.06 -6.13
C TYR A 43 17.10 13.49 -7.54
N LYS A 44 17.42 14.24 -8.61
CA LYS A 44 17.26 13.75 -10.00
C LYS A 44 18.13 12.54 -10.29
N ASP A 45 19.37 12.55 -9.81
CA ASP A 45 20.28 11.41 -9.90
C ASP A 45 19.70 10.21 -9.14
N TYR A 46 19.10 10.44 -7.97
CA TYR A 46 18.51 9.39 -7.15
C TYR A 46 17.28 8.74 -7.81
N ILE A 47 16.40 9.53 -8.45
CA ILE A 47 15.30 8.98 -9.27
C ILE A 47 15.87 8.04 -10.34
N THR A 48 16.94 8.46 -11.04
CA THR A 48 17.57 7.64 -12.08
C THR A 48 18.08 6.32 -11.50
N ALA A 49 18.75 6.37 -10.34
CA ALA A 49 19.23 5.18 -9.66
C ALA A 49 18.08 4.26 -9.19
N CYS A 50 16.93 4.81 -8.76
CA CYS A 50 15.74 4.02 -8.42
C CYS A 50 15.18 3.30 -9.65
N LYS A 51 15.16 3.97 -10.81
CA LYS A 51 14.75 3.34 -12.08
C LYS A 51 15.71 2.21 -12.48
N ASP A 52 17.01 2.36 -12.25
CA ASP A 52 18.00 1.29 -12.46
C ASP A 52 17.81 0.09 -11.52
N ARG A 53 17.16 0.29 -10.35
CA ARG A 53 16.68 -0.77 -9.44
C ARG A 53 15.32 -1.36 -9.84
N GLY A 54 14.77 -0.96 -10.98
CA GLY A 54 13.54 -1.51 -11.54
C GLY A 54 12.26 -0.84 -11.04
N PHE A 55 12.34 0.25 -10.28
CA PHE A 55 11.17 1.06 -9.93
C PHE A 55 10.71 1.85 -11.16
N THR A 56 9.97 1.19 -12.05
CA THR A 56 9.48 1.78 -13.32
C THR A 56 8.04 1.37 -13.64
N VAL A 57 7.42 0.55 -12.80
CA VAL A 57 6.04 0.06 -12.99
C VAL A 57 5.07 1.07 -12.37
N GLU A 58 4.01 1.41 -13.11
CA GLU A 58 2.99 2.39 -12.68
C GLU A 58 3.60 3.70 -12.16
N GLU A 59 4.57 4.23 -12.91
CA GLU A 59 5.25 5.47 -12.56
C GLU A 59 4.27 6.66 -12.55
N GLU A 60 4.21 7.34 -11.42
CA GLU A 60 3.52 8.60 -11.23
C GLU A 60 4.52 9.68 -10.77
N THR A 61 4.47 10.85 -11.41
CA THR A 61 5.31 11.99 -11.03
C THR A 61 4.42 13.22 -10.90
N GLU A 62 4.31 13.76 -9.68
CA GLU A 62 3.50 14.94 -9.40
C GLU A 62 4.26 15.94 -8.53
N TYR A 63 4.43 17.18 -9.04
CA TYR A 63 5.06 18.32 -8.37
C TYR A 63 6.42 18.04 -7.70
N SER A 64 6.39 17.48 -6.49
CA SER A 64 7.52 17.20 -5.61
C SER A 64 7.73 15.71 -5.35
N GLY A 65 6.97 14.83 -6.03
CA GLY A 65 6.90 13.41 -5.72
C GLY A 65 7.21 12.49 -6.90
N TYR A 66 7.74 11.31 -6.58
CA TYR A 66 7.93 10.20 -7.51
C TYR A 66 7.40 8.92 -6.86
N ILE A 67 6.43 8.28 -7.49
CA ILE A 67 5.86 7.01 -7.03
C ILE A 67 6.05 5.98 -8.13
N ALA A 68 6.54 4.79 -7.77
CA ALA A 68 6.65 3.67 -8.70
C ALA A 68 6.73 2.34 -7.96
N PHE A 69 6.46 1.26 -8.67
CA PHE A 69 6.68 -0.10 -8.22
C PHE A 69 7.86 -0.75 -8.93
N ASN A 70 8.50 -1.71 -8.27
CA ASN A 70 9.40 -2.66 -8.94
C ASN A 70 8.68 -3.97 -9.28
N ALA A 71 9.35 -4.86 -10.02
CA ALA A 71 8.78 -6.14 -10.46
C ALA A 71 8.42 -7.09 -9.31
N ASP A 72 9.05 -6.93 -8.14
CA ASP A 72 8.78 -7.73 -6.94
C ASP A 72 7.60 -7.16 -6.12
N GLY A 73 7.03 -6.03 -6.54
CA GLY A 73 5.86 -5.41 -5.92
C GLY A 73 6.17 -4.46 -4.76
N TYR A 74 7.44 -4.08 -4.56
CA TYR A 74 7.78 -2.98 -3.66
C TYR A 74 7.32 -1.66 -4.27
N GLN A 75 6.71 -0.80 -3.46
CA GLN A 75 6.34 0.56 -3.83
C GLN A 75 7.34 1.54 -3.22
N ILE A 76 7.93 2.41 -4.04
CA ILE A 76 8.69 3.56 -3.56
C ILE A 76 7.89 4.84 -3.76
N GLU A 77 7.90 5.71 -2.76
CA GLU A 77 7.41 7.07 -2.81
C GLU A 77 8.52 8.00 -2.32
N LEU A 78 8.95 8.90 -3.20
CA LEU A 78 9.94 9.92 -2.92
C LEU A 78 9.25 11.26 -2.81
N THR A 79 9.65 12.09 -1.85
CA THR A 79 9.21 13.49 -1.74
C THR A 79 10.42 14.40 -1.57
N HIS A 80 10.54 15.37 -2.49
CA HIS A 80 11.57 16.41 -2.48
C HIS A 80 11.00 17.71 -3.06
N PHE A 81 11.03 18.78 -2.26
CA PHE A 81 10.59 20.10 -2.71
C PHE A 81 11.75 20.86 -3.33
N SER A 82 11.58 21.38 -4.55
CA SER A 82 12.65 22.13 -5.24
C SER A 82 13.14 23.30 -4.39
N GLY A 83 14.46 23.43 -4.26
CA GLY A 83 15.12 24.42 -3.41
C GLY A 83 15.18 24.05 -1.93
N SER A 84 14.64 22.89 -1.53
CA SER A 84 14.93 22.28 -0.23
C SER A 84 16.17 21.40 -0.33
N GLU A 85 16.71 21.00 0.81
CA GLU A 85 17.78 19.99 0.90
C GLU A 85 17.26 18.67 1.49
N ASP A 86 15.94 18.48 1.52
CA ASP A 86 15.28 17.37 2.17
C ASP A 86 14.80 16.34 1.13
N LEU A 87 15.05 15.07 1.40
CA LEU A 87 14.47 13.94 0.67
C LEU A 87 13.79 13.01 1.67
N THR A 88 12.48 12.81 1.50
CA THR A 88 11.76 11.76 2.22
C THR A 88 11.57 10.56 1.31
N ILE A 89 11.83 9.37 1.84
CA ILE A 89 11.63 8.09 1.16
C ILE A 89 10.67 7.28 2.01
N GLN A 90 9.57 6.83 1.39
CA GLN A 90 8.72 5.79 1.92
C GLN A 90 8.77 4.60 0.97
N LEU A 91 9.32 3.48 1.43
CA LEU A 91 9.41 2.22 0.71
C LEU A 91 8.53 1.20 1.42
N LYS A 92 7.56 0.63 0.70
CA LYS A 92 6.63 -0.37 1.23
C LYS A 92 6.88 -1.71 0.55
N ALA A 93 7.05 -2.75 1.35
CA ALA A 93 7.12 -4.12 0.86
C ALA A 93 5.78 -4.55 0.22
N PRO A 94 5.81 -5.50 -0.73
CA PRO A 94 4.58 -6.12 -1.21
C PRO A 94 3.81 -6.72 -0.03
N MET A 95 2.49 -6.54 -0.03
CA MET A 95 1.66 -7.09 1.03
C MET A 95 1.65 -8.61 0.91
N GLU A 96 2.09 -9.31 1.95
CA GLU A 96 1.96 -10.75 2.03
C GLU A 96 0.48 -11.16 2.02
N MET A 97 0.14 -12.11 1.17
CA MET A 97 -1.22 -12.63 1.00
C MET A 97 -1.14 -14.15 0.83
N ASP A 98 -2.18 -14.83 1.30
CA ASP A 98 -2.29 -16.29 1.31
C ASP A 98 -3.72 -16.73 0.95
N GLU A 99 -4.02 -18.01 1.11
CA GLU A 99 -5.39 -18.48 1.01
C GLU A 99 -6.29 -17.78 2.05
N ILE A 100 -7.43 -17.25 1.61
CA ILE A 100 -8.36 -16.52 2.48
C ILE A 100 -9.01 -17.50 3.45
N ILE A 101 -8.62 -17.38 4.72
CA ILE A 101 -9.39 -17.92 5.84
C ILE A 101 -10.51 -16.90 6.13
N PHE A 102 -11.74 -17.25 5.74
CA PHE A 102 -12.85 -16.31 5.80
C PHE A 102 -13.26 -15.98 7.25
N PRO A 103 -13.61 -14.72 7.56
CA PRO A 103 -13.96 -14.30 8.93
C PRO A 103 -15.12 -15.09 9.53
N ILE A 104 -15.03 -15.41 10.81
CA ILE A 104 -16.01 -16.17 11.60
C ILE A 104 -16.89 -15.28 12.50
N GLY A 105 -16.49 -14.03 12.71
CA GLY A 105 -17.25 -13.01 13.43
C GLY A 105 -18.61 -12.74 12.81
N LYS A 106 -19.50 -12.09 13.56
CA LYS A 106 -20.84 -11.70 13.11
C LYS A 106 -20.81 -10.97 11.76
N ALA A 107 -19.90 -10.01 11.55
CA ALA A 107 -19.78 -9.30 10.27
C ALA A 107 -19.43 -10.23 9.09
N GLY A 108 -18.51 -11.18 9.30
CA GLY A 108 -18.14 -12.18 8.29
C GLY A 108 -19.33 -13.03 7.83
N LYS A 109 -20.24 -13.37 8.76
CA LYS A 109 -21.45 -14.15 8.45
C LYS A 109 -22.52 -13.36 7.68
N LEU A 110 -22.43 -12.04 7.65
CA LEU A 110 -23.43 -11.16 7.01
C LEU A 110 -23.09 -10.82 5.55
N VAL A 111 -21.82 -10.95 5.15
CA VAL A 111 -21.38 -10.75 3.77
C VAL A 111 -21.33 -12.07 2.99
N PRO A 112 -21.47 -12.06 1.65
CA PRO A 112 -21.18 -13.23 0.84
C PRO A 112 -19.68 -13.61 0.95
N LYS A 113 -19.31 -14.82 0.52
CA LYS A 113 -17.90 -15.13 0.28
C LYS A 113 -17.49 -14.63 -1.10
N PRO A 114 -16.33 -13.97 -1.26
CA PRO A 114 -15.83 -13.59 -2.57
C PRO A 114 -15.48 -14.84 -3.39
N LYS A 115 -15.41 -14.68 -4.71
CA LYS A 115 -14.86 -15.74 -5.59
C LYS A 115 -13.35 -15.88 -5.46
N SER A 116 -12.67 -14.79 -5.10
CA SER A 116 -11.23 -14.84 -4.84
C SER A 116 -10.96 -15.72 -3.63
N THR A 117 -9.94 -16.57 -3.76
CA THR A 117 -9.43 -17.42 -2.69
C THR A 117 -8.09 -16.93 -2.15
N PHE A 118 -7.53 -15.85 -2.70
CA PHE A 118 -6.20 -15.34 -2.35
C PHE A 118 -6.29 -13.90 -1.82
N GLY A 119 -5.73 -13.64 -0.65
CA GLY A 119 -5.90 -12.37 0.04
C GLY A 119 -5.32 -12.33 1.44
N LYS A 120 -5.65 -11.26 2.19
CA LYS A 120 -5.24 -11.06 3.58
C LYS A 120 -6.42 -10.55 4.39
N ILE A 121 -6.69 -11.18 5.53
CA ILE A 121 -7.50 -10.57 6.59
C ILE A 121 -6.55 -9.65 7.38
N ASN A 122 -6.69 -8.34 7.19
CA ASN A 122 -5.83 -7.38 7.87
C ASN A 122 -6.19 -7.25 9.36
N PHE A 123 -7.48 -7.34 9.67
CA PHE A 123 -7.99 -7.47 11.02
C PHE A 123 -9.39 -8.09 11.00
N GLU A 124 -9.75 -8.76 12.09
CA GLU A 124 -11.09 -9.28 12.35
C GLU A 124 -11.50 -8.99 13.79
N HIS A 125 -12.70 -8.46 13.94
CA HIS A 125 -13.45 -8.34 15.18
C HIS A 125 -14.87 -8.86 14.93
N ASP A 126 -15.68 -9.01 15.99
CA ASP A 126 -17.00 -9.62 15.83
C ASP A 126 -17.90 -8.85 14.86
N ASP A 127 -17.99 -7.52 15.01
CA ASP A 127 -18.85 -6.66 14.19
C ASP A 127 -18.14 -5.96 13.01
N TYR A 128 -16.85 -6.21 12.79
CA TYR A 128 -16.13 -5.64 11.63
C TYR A 128 -14.84 -6.37 11.25
N PHE A 129 -14.49 -6.35 9.97
CA PHE A 129 -13.23 -6.92 9.47
C PHE A 129 -12.73 -6.17 8.22
N CYS A 130 -11.45 -6.36 7.89
CA CYS A 130 -10.86 -5.85 6.66
C CYS A 130 -10.27 -6.99 5.83
N LEU A 131 -10.75 -7.13 4.59
CA LEU A 131 -10.27 -8.12 3.62
C LEU A 131 -9.60 -7.42 2.45
N TYR A 132 -8.35 -7.78 2.19
CA TYR A 132 -7.66 -7.53 0.94
C TYR A 132 -7.81 -8.74 0.03
N MET A 133 -8.29 -8.54 -1.19
CA MET A 133 -8.36 -9.60 -2.20
C MET A 133 -7.26 -9.42 -3.24
N GLY A 134 -6.37 -10.39 -3.33
CA GLY A 134 -5.29 -10.44 -4.31
C GLY A 134 -5.71 -11.20 -5.57
N LYS A 135 -5.00 -10.98 -6.68
CA LYS A 135 -5.21 -11.67 -7.98
C LYS A 135 -6.68 -11.72 -8.42
N THR A 136 -7.45 -10.69 -8.08
CA THR A 136 -8.90 -10.66 -8.27
C THR A 136 -9.22 -9.74 -9.43
N PRO A 137 -9.77 -10.25 -10.55
CA PRO A 137 -10.18 -9.40 -11.65
C PRO A 137 -11.18 -8.34 -11.19
N LYS A 138 -11.05 -7.10 -11.69
CA LYS A 138 -12.01 -6.00 -11.42
C LYS A 138 -13.48 -6.41 -11.51
N ALA A 139 -13.83 -7.28 -12.47
CA ALA A 139 -15.21 -7.78 -12.61
C ALA A 139 -15.67 -8.63 -11.41
N ASP A 140 -14.81 -9.51 -10.89
CA ASP A 140 -15.13 -10.35 -9.73
C ASP A 140 -15.14 -9.54 -8.43
N TYR A 141 -14.26 -8.53 -8.30
CA TYR A 141 -14.35 -7.55 -7.22
C TYR A 141 -15.67 -6.78 -7.24
N ASN A 142 -16.03 -6.22 -8.40
CA ASN A 142 -17.27 -5.47 -8.55
C ASN A 142 -18.50 -6.34 -8.28
N ALA A 143 -18.49 -7.61 -8.70
CA ALA A 143 -19.56 -8.55 -8.38
C ALA A 143 -19.68 -8.81 -6.88
N TYR A 144 -18.54 -8.93 -6.18
CA TYR A 144 -18.52 -9.09 -4.73
C TYR A 144 -19.07 -7.86 -4.00
N VAL A 145 -18.63 -6.66 -4.39
CA VAL A 145 -19.16 -5.38 -3.84
C VAL A 145 -20.67 -5.28 -4.05
N SER A 146 -21.17 -5.59 -5.25
CA SER A 146 -22.62 -5.58 -5.53
C SER A 146 -23.37 -6.57 -4.63
N ALA A 147 -22.83 -7.77 -4.42
CA ALA A 147 -23.43 -8.76 -3.54
C ALA A 147 -23.44 -8.32 -2.07
N CYS A 148 -22.43 -7.58 -1.60
CA CYS A 148 -22.45 -6.95 -0.27
C CYS A 148 -23.51 -5.84 -0.17
N ILE A 149 -23.66 -5.01 -1.21
CA ILE A 149 -24.72 -3.98 -1.28
C ILE A 149 -26.10 -4.63 -1.20
N GLU A 150 -26.33 -5.74 -1.91
CA GLU A 150 -27.58 -6.52 -1.85
C GLU A 150 -27.86 -7.12 -0.45
N LYS A 151 -26.81 -7.32 0.36
CA LYS A 151 -26.94 -7.71 1.78
C LYS A 151 -27.21 -6.54 2.72
N GLY A 152 -27.38 -5.33 2.20
CA GLY A 152 -27.76 -4.14 2.98
C GLY A 152 -26.58 -3.31 3.47
N PHE A 153 -25.37 -3.55 2.99
CA PHE A 153 -24.19 -2.73 3.29
C PHE A 153 -24.20 -1.45 2.43
N THR A 154 -25.10 -0.52 2.75
CA THR A 154 -25.35 0.70 1.96
C THR A 154 -25.28 1.99 2.78
N VAL A 155 -25.09 1.91 4.09
CA VAL A 155 -25.05 3.08 4.97
C VAL A 155 -23.63 3.60 5.04
N GLY A 156 -23.46 4.94 5.07
CA GLY A 156 -22.16 5.61 5.29
C GLY A 156 -21.03 5.16 4.38
N TYR A 157 -21.34 4.77 3.14
CA TYR A 157 -20.39 4.07 2.29
C TYR A 157 -19.36 5.00 1.65
N SER A 158 -18.17 4.44 1.40
CA SER A 158 -17.13 5.00 0.53
C SER A 158 -16.79 3.97 -0.53
N LYS A 159 -16.75 4.38 -1.80
CA LYS A 159 -16.46 3.48 -2.92
C LYS A 159 -15.49 4.13 -3.90
N SER A 160 -14.44 3.38 -4.24
CA SER A 160 -13.54 3.64 -5.37
C SER A 160 -13.38 2.37 -6.20
N ASP A 161 -12.54 2.42 -7.22
CA ASP A 161 -12.20 1.26 -8.05
C ASP A 161 -11.49 0.15 -7.27
N THR A 162 -10.82 0.49 -6.17
CA THR A 162 -9.99 -0.44 -5.38
C THR A 162 -10.44 -0.59 -3.92
N ARG A 163 -11.48 0.13 -3.50
CA ARG A 163 -11.94 0.13 -2.11
C ARG A 163 -13.45 0.26 -2.03
N PHE A 164 -14.04 -0.48 -1.09
CA PHE A 164 -15.41 -0.29 -0.67
C PHE A 164 -15.50 -0.45 0.85
N ASP A 165 -16.07 0.55 1.49
CA ASP A 165 -16.44 0.49 2.89
C ASP A 165 -17.90 0.84 3.05
N ALA A 166 -18.63 0.14 3.90
CA ALA A 166 -20.01 0.48 4.22
C ALA A 166 -20.45 -0.16 5.54
N TYR A 167 -21.55 0.36 6.07
CA TYR A 167 -22.27 -0.21 7.20
C TYR A 167 -23.58 -0.87 6.72
N ASN A 168 -24.04 -1.87 7.45
CA ASN A 168 -25.43 -2.31 7.39
C ASN A 168 -26.29 -1.59 8.44
N SER A 169 -27.61 -1.83 8.45
CA SER A 169 -28.54 -1.22 9.42
C SER A 169 -28.23 -1.53 10.88
N ASP A 170 -27.46 -2.59 11.14
CA ASP A 170 -27.12 -3.07 12.48
C ASP A 170 -25.78 -2.49 12.98
N GLY A 171 -25.17 -1.58 12.22
CA GLY A 171 -23.93 -0.90 12.58
C GLY A 171 -22.65 -1.71 12.37
N CYS A 172 -22.72 -2.88 11.72
CA CYS A 172 -21.53 -3.67 11.39
C CYS A 172 -20.71 -3.00 10.27
N ILE A 173 -19.38 -2.94 10.41
CA ILE A 173 -18.50 -2.25 9.46
C ILE A 173 -17.84 -3.26 8.53
N TRP A 174 -17.90 -3.00 7.23
CA TRP A 174 -17.13 -3.74 6.25
C TRP A 174 -16.08 -2.83 5.59
N ASN A 175 -14.84 -3.29 5.54
CA ASN A 175 -13.76 -2.70 4.75
C ASN A 175 -13.25 -3.74 3.77
N CYS A 176 -13.41 -3.53 2.48
CA CYS A 176 -12.79 -4.38 1.47
C CYS A 176 -11.97 -3.55 0.52
N ARG A 177 -10.79 -4.06 0.26
CA ARG A 177 -9.83 -3.46 -0.65
C ARG A 177 -9.40 -4.50 -1.66
N THR A 178 -9.22 -4.08 -2.88
CA THR A 178 -8.42 -4.81 -3.84
C THR A 178 -7.09 -4.09 -3.95
N LYS A 179 -6.02 -4.88 -3.98
CA LYS A 179 -4.80 -4.43 -4.65
C LYS A 179 -4.84 -5.09 -6.03
N GLU A 180 -5.24 -4.33 -7.03
CA GLU A 180 -4.58 -4.42 -8.34
C GLU A 180 -3.32 -3.59 -8.10
N THR A 181 -2.16 -4.18 -7.81
CA THR A 181 -1.14 -4.59 -8.79
C THR A 181 -0.05 -5.44 -8.09
N VAL A 182 0.84 -6.20 -8.74
CA VAL A 182 1.50 -6.14 -10.08
C VAL A 182 0.90 -7.07 -11.13
#